data_AF-A0A8T5W5X2-F1
#
_entry.id   AF-A0A8T5W5X2-F1
#
_cell.length_a   1.000
_cell.length_b   1.000
_cell.length_c   1.000
_cell.angle_alpha   90.00
_cell.angle_beta   90.00
_cell.angle_gamma   90.00
#
_symmetry.space_group_name_H-M   'P 1'
#
loop_
_entity.id
_entity.type
_entity.pdbx_description
1 polymer ?
#
loop_
_entity_poly.entity_id
_entity_poly.type
_entity_poly.pdbx_seq_one_letter_code
_entity_poly.pdbx_strand_id
1 'polypeptide(L)'
;MKGMTIIVKTITKFLSPLIILFGVYIVLHGHLTPGGGFPGGVMIASCFILLTLAYGKEIAYKKLKRSTSSVIESLGVLIFLILALLGIFVGGYFFLNFLPLGHPLKIISAGIIPLCYIGVGLEVAGAIFAVFLALVLFKAGEEKEKPQ
;
A
#
# COMPACT_ATOMS: atom_id res chain seq x y z
N MET A 1 11.24 -7.38 19.90
CA MET A 1 10.90 -5.96 20.14
C MET A 1 9.73 -5.91 21.10
N LYS A 2 10.01 -5.57 22.37
CA LYS A 2 8.97 -5.11 23.31
C LYS A 2 8.36 -3.84 22.72
N GLY A 3 7.04 -3.66 22.79
CA GLY A 3 6.38 -2.46 22.27
C GLY A 3 6.82 -1.19 23.02
N MET A 4 6.63 -0.04 22.38
CA MET A 4 6.98 1.29 22.88
C MET A 4 6.13 1.72 24.10
N THR A 5 6.40 2.91 24.61
CA THR A 5 5.68 3.53 25.74
C THR A 5 4.17 3.67 25.46
N ILE A 6 3.38 3.83 26.53
CA ILE A 6 1.92 3.99 26.41
C ILE A 6 1.54 5.23 25.60
N ILE A 7 2.30 6.32 25.75
CA ILE A 7 2.10 7.56 24.99
C ILE A 7 2.23 7.28 23.49
N VAL A 8 3.31 6.62 23.07
CA VAL A 8 3.55 6.29 21.65
C VAL A 8 2.45 5.40 21.09
N LYS A 9 2.01 4.38 21.83
CA LYS A 9 0.92 3.48 21.40
C LYS A 9 -0.41 4.23 21.24
N THR A 10 -0.76 5.10 22.19
CA THR A 10 -2.00 5.89 22.15
C THR A 10 -2.02 6.84 20.96
N ILE A 11 -0.94 7.61 20.76
CA ILE A 11 -0.82 8.53 19.62
C ILE A 11 -0.83 7.78 18.30
N THR A 12 -0.09 6.66 18.20
CA THR A 12 -0.07 5.83 16.99
C THR A 12 -1.47 5.32 16.64
N LYS A 13 -2.22 4.80 17.63
CA LYS A 13 -3.58 4.32 17.42
C LYS A 13 -4.52 5.42 16.90
N PHE A 14 -4.36 6.64 17.39
CA PHE A 14 -5.14 7.79 16.96
C PHE A 14 -4.76 8.26 15.54
N LEU A 15 -3.47 8.33 15.22
CA LEU A 15 -2.99 8.78 13.91
C LEU A 15 -3.19 7.76 12.80
N SER A 16 -3.17 6.46 13.11
CA SER A 16 -3.27 5.38 12.11
C SER A 16 -4.43 5.54 11.11
N PRO A 17 -5.69 5.77 11.53
CA PRO A 17 -6.80 5.98 10.60
C PRO A 17 -6.64 7.25 9.76
N LEU A 18 -6.04 8.32 10.31
CA LEU A 18 -5.79 9.57 9.58
C LEU A 18 -4.73 9.37 8.48
N ILE A 19 -3.66 8.63 8.77
CA ILE A 19 -2.61 8.32 7.80
C ILE A 19 -3.18 7.46 6.66
N ILE A 20 -4.00 6.45 6.98
CA ILE A 20 -4.65 5.60 5.97
C ILE A 20 -5.59 6.43 5.11
N LEU A 21 -6.44 7.27 5.71
CA LEU A 21 -7.35 8.14 4.98
C LEU A 21 -6.60 9.07 4.03
N PHE A 22 -5.50 9.67 4.50
CA PHE A 22 -4.67 10.53 3.68
C PHE A 22 -3.97 9.77 2.54
N GLY A 23 -3.48 8.55 2.80
CA GLY A 23 -2.92 7.68 1.77
C GLY A 23 -3.96 7.34 0.69
N VAL A 24 -5.18 6.96 1.08
CA VAL A 24 -6.30 6.72 0.15
C VAL A 24 -6.63 7.98 -0.65
N TYR A 25 -6.65 9.14 -0.01
CA TYR A 25 -6.85 10.42 -0.69
C TYR A 25 -5.80 10.65 -1.80
N ILE A 26 -4.51 10.43 -1.50
CA ILE A 26 -3.41 10.59 -2.48
C ILE A 26 -3.57 9.63 -3.67
N VAL A 27 -3.98 8.38 -3.40
CA VAL A 27 -4.22 7.38 -4.46
C VAL A 27 -5.37 7.83 -5.38
N LEU A 28 -6.50 8.23 -4.80
CA LEU A 28 -7.72 8.57 -5.55
C LEU A 28 -7.64 9.90 -6.30
N HIS A 29 -6.80 10.84 -5.84
CA HIS A 29 -6.66 12.17 -6.44
C HIS A 29 -5.41 12.31 -7.29
N GLY A 30 -4.65 11.24 -7.53
CA GLY A 30 -3.36 11.31 -8.21
C GLY A 30 -3.38 11.84 -9.65
N HIS A 31 -4.55 11.89 -10.30
CA HIS A 31 -4.72 12.49 -11.63
C HIS A 31 -5.09 13.98 -11.56
N LEU A 32 -5.39 14.50 -10.37
CA LEU A 32 -5.81 15.87 -10.12
C LEU A 32 -4.75 16.67 -9.36
N THR A 33 -3.99 16.02 -8.49
CA THR A 33 -2.97 16.62 -7.62
C THR A 33 -1.63 15.90 -7.77
N PRO A 34 -0.51 16.53 -7.38
CA PRO A 34 0.75 15.80 -7.22
C PRO A 34 0.55 14.62 -6.25
N GLY A 35 0.73 13.39 -6.75
CA GLY A 35 0.35 12.20 -6.00
C GLY A 35 0.35 10.93 -6.87
N GLY A 36 -0.62 10.05 -6.64
CA GLY A 36 -0.78 8.79 -7.39
C GLY A 36 -0.69 7.55 -6.53
N GLY A 37 -0.76 6.40 -7.20
CA GLY A 37 -0.71 5.08 -6.55
C GLY A 37 0.54 4.88 -5.70
N PHE A 38 1.71 5.23 -6.21
CA PHE A 38 2.98 5.00 -5.49
C PHE A 38 3.09 5.76 -4.16
N PRO A 39 3.09 7.12 -4.11
CA PRO A 39 3.23 7.83 -2.84
C PRO A 39 2.06 7.55 -1.87
N GLY A 40 0.86 7.31 -2.40
CA GLY A 40 -0.29 6.91 -1.57
C GLY A 40 -0.13 5.52 -0.95
N GLY A 41 0.37 4.55 -1.72
CA GLY A 41 0.71 3.21 -1.24
C GLY A 41 1.82 3.23 -0.18
N VAL A 42 2.87 4.03 -0.39
CA VAL A 42 3.94 4.22 0.62
C VAL A 42 3.39 4.80 1.92
N MET A 43 2.46 5.77 1.85
CA MET A 43 1.81 6.34 3.03
C MET A 43 1.02 5.28 3.82
N ILE A 44 0.27 4.42 3.11
CA ILE A 44 -0.47 3.31 3.71
C ILE A 44 0.48 2.30 4.36
N ALA A 45 1.54 1.88 3.66
CA ALA A 45 2.56 0.99 4.21
C ALA A 45 3.21 1.59 5.47
N SER A 46 3.51 2.89 5.45
CA SER A 46 4.10 3.60 6.59
C SER A 46 3.22 3.54 7.84
N CYS A 47 1.89 3.55 7.70
CA CYS A 47 0.98 3.34 8.83
C CYS A 47 1.15 1.96 9.46
N PHE A 48 1.23 0.90 8.64
CA PHE A 48 1.43 -0.46 9.12
C PHE A 48 2.82 -0.66 9.75
N ILE A 49 3.84 -0.01 9.19
CA ILE A 49 5.19 0.04 9.78
C ILE A 49 5.13 0.73 11.15
N LEU A 50 4.49 1.90 11.24
CA LEU A 50 4.33 2.65 12.49
C LEU A 50 3.64 1.82 13.57
N LEU A 51 2.54 1.15 13.22
CA LEU A 51 1.82 0.23 14.12
C LEU A 51 2.73 -0.92 14.59
N THR A 52 3.52 -1.48 13.68
CA THR A 52 4.47 -2.56 13.99
C THR A 52 5.55 -2.09 14.96
N LEU A 53 6.10 -0.89 14.75
CA LEU A 53 7.12 -0.31 15.64
C LEU A 53 6.55 0.04 17.01
N ALA A 54 5.36 0.64 17.08
CA ALA A 54 4.73 1.06 18.33
C ALA A 54 4.34 -0.13 19.23
N TYR A 55 3.78 -1.19 18.64
CA TYR A 55 3.29 -2.34 19.41
C TYR A 55 4.28 -3.51 19.48
N GLY A 56 5.32 -3.51 18.64
CA GLY A 56 6.35 -4.53 18.61
C GLY A 56 5.94 -5.80 17.84
N LYS A 57 6.75 -6.86 18.01
CA LYS A 57 6.67 -8.10 17.20
C LYS A 57 5.28 -8.78 17.30
N GLU A 58 4.61 -8.71 18.45
CA GLU A 58 3.28 -9.32 18.68
C GLU A 58 2.24 -8.95 17.61
N ILE A 59 2.16 -7.66 17.23
CA ILE A 59 1.20 -7.20 16.20
C ILE A 59 1.69 -7.53 14.79
N ALA A 60 3.00 -7.40 14.54
CA ALA A 60 3.62 -7.74 13.26
C ALA A 60 3.27 -9.18 12.83
N TYR A 61 3.33 -10.13 13.76
CA TYR A 61 3.07 -11.55 13.46
C TYR A 61 1.61 -11.95 13.56
N LYS A 62 0.80 -11.34 14.45
CA LYS A 62 -0.62 -11.73 14.63
C LYS A 62 -1.57 -11.07 13.64
N LYS A 63 -1.38 -9.78 13.30
CA LYS A 63 -2.36 -9.03 12.49
C LYS A 63 -2.00 -8.92 11.01
N LEU A 64 -0.73 -9.03 10.62
CA LEU A 64 -0.29 -8.86 9.24
C LEU A 64 0.80 -9.88 8.89
N LYS A 65 0.38 -11.13 8.66
CA LYS A 65 1.29 -12.17 8.20
C LYS A 65 1.88 -11.80 6.84
N ARG A 66 3.11 -12.23 6.56
CA ARG A 66 3.77 -12.12 5.24
C ARG A 66 2.85 -12.55 4.08
N SER A 67 2.02 -13.55 4.30
CA SER A 67 1.01 -14.02 3.34
C SER A 67 -0.02 -12.95 2.98
N THR A 68 -0.51 -12.16 3.94
CA THR A 68 -1.47 -11.08 3.69
C THR A 68 -0.85 -9.98 2.82
N SER A 69 0.37 -9.56 3.11
CA SER A 69 1.07 -8.54 2.32
C SER A 69 1.31 -8.99 0.88
N SER A 70 1.73 -10.24 0.71
CA SER A 70 1.94 -10.85 -0.62
C SER A 70 0.63 -10.98 -1.41
N VAL A 71 -0.50 -11.28 -0.74
CA VAL A 71 -1.81 -11.31 -1.39
C VAL A 71 -2.24 -9.92 -1.85
N ILE A 72 -2.06 -8.89 -1.02
CA ILE A 72 -2.38 -7.49 -1.37
C ILE A 72 -1.52 -7.03 -2.55
N GLU A 73 -0.23 -7.32 -2.51
CA GLU A 73 0.72 -7.03 -3.58
C GLU A 73 0.29 -7.67 -4.90
N SER A 74 0.05 -8.99 -4.88
CA SER A 74 -0.38 -9.75 -6.05
C SER A 74 -1.71 -9.25 -6.63
N LEU A 75 -2.66 -8.89 -5.75
CA LEU A 75 -3.95 -8.33 -6.16
C LEU A 75 -3.78 -6.97 -6.84
N GLY A 76 -2.90 -6.10 -6.31
CA GLY A 76 -2.61 -4.80 -6.90
C GLY A 76 -2.04 -4.91 -8.31
N VAL A 77 -1.04 -5.78 -8.49
CA VAL A 77 -0.45 -6.08 -9.81
C VAL A 77 -1.50 -6.68 -10.75
N LEU A 78 -2.32 -7.60 -10.26
CA LEU A 78 -3.35 -8.25 -11.08
C LEU A 78 -4.40 -7.24 -11.57
N ILE A 79 -4.85 -6.32 -10.72
CA ILE A 79 -5.77 -5.23 -11.11
C ILE A 79 -5.14 -4.40 -12.24
N PHE A 80 -3.89 -3.98 -12.06
CA PHE A 80 -3.18 -3.17 -13.06
C PHE A 80 -3.02 -3.90 -14.39
N LEU A 81 -2.64 -5.18 -14.35
CA LEU A 81 -2.48 -6.02 -15.55
C LEU A 81 -3.81 -6.30 -16.25
N ILE A 82 -4.88 -6.59 -15.51
CA ILE A 82 -6.21 -6.82 -16.08
C ILE A 82 -6.68 -5.56 -16.81
N LEU A 83 -6.54 -4.38 -16.22
CA LEU A 83 -6.91 -3.12 -16.88
C LEU A 83 -6.14 -2.91 -18.19
N ALA A 84 -4.85 -3.25 -18.19
CA ALA A 84 -3.99 -3.14 -19.37
C ALA A 84 -4.39 -4.12 -20.48
N LEU A 85 -4.68 -5.38 -20.13
CA LEU A 85 -5.11 -6.43 -21.05
C LEU A 85 -6.51 -6.16 -21.62
N LEU A 86 -7.43 -5.64 -20.80
CA LEU A 86 -8.76 -5.22 -21.27
C LEU A 86 -8.67 -4.21 -22.40
N GLY A 87 -7.66 -3.35 -22.41
CA GLY A 87 -7.40 -2.43 -23.52
C GLY A 87 -7.21 -3.15 -24.86
N ILE A 88 -6.51 -4.29 -24.87
CA ILE A 88 -6.30 -5.10 -26.09
C ILE A 88 -7.64 -5.67 -26.57
N PHE A 89 -8.43 -6.25 -25.66
CA PHE A 89 -9.71 -6.87 -26.01
C PHE A 89 -10.75 -5.86 -26.50
N VAL A 90 -10.71 -4.61 -26.01
CA VAL A 90 -11.70 -3.58 -26.35
C VAL A 90 -11.34 -2.81 -27.63
N GLY A 91 -10.07 -2.53 -27.90
CA GLY A 91 -9.71 -1.73 -29.08
C GLY A 91 -8.28 -1.92 -29.59
N GLY A 92 -7.69 -3.09 -29.34
CA GLY A 92 -6.58 -3.61 -30.13
C GLY A 92 -5.18 -3.24 -29.65
N TYR A 93 -5.02 -2.46 -28.58
CA TYR A 93 -3.71 -2.16 -28.00
C TYR A 93 -3.70 -2.06 -26.47
N PHE A 94 -2.54 -2.37 -25.90
CA PHE A 94 -2.31 -2.41 -24.46
C PHE A 94 -2.53 -1.04 -23.81
N PHE A 95 -3.21 -1.00 -22.65
CA PHE A 95 -3.59 0.24 -21.95
C PHE A 95 -4.51 1.20 -22.71
N LEU A 96 -5.25 0.74 -23.72
CA LEU A 96 -6.32 1.55 -24.30
C LEU A 96 -7.25 2.07 -23.20
N ASN A 97 -7.48 3.38 -23.19
CA ASN A 97 -8.40 4.01 -22.27
C ASN A 97 -9.84 3.84 -22.78
N PHE A 98 -10.52 2.81 -22.30
CA PHE A 98 -11.89 2.46 -22.71
C PHE A 98 -12.97 3.11 -21.84
N LEU A 99 -12.60 3.81 -20.76
CA LEU A 99 -13.53 4.54 -19.90
C LEU A 99 -13.63 6.02 -20.30
N PRO A 100 -14.79 6.65 -20.11
CA PRO A 100 -14.96 8.07 -20.45
C PRO A 100 -14.01 8.95 -19.63
N LEU A 101 -13.43 9.95 -20.29
CA LEU A 101 -12.52 10.90 -19.66
C LEU A 101 -13.19 11.81 -18.63
N GLY A 102 -14.52 11.88 -18.61
CA GLY A 102 -15.28 12.74 -17.71
C GLY A 102 -14.98 14.23 -17.92
N HIS A 103 -15.26 15.04 -16.90
CA HIS A 103 -14.92 16.46 -16.90
C HIS A 103 -13.57 16.68 -16.21
N PRO A 104 -12.70 17.55 -16.77
CA PRO A 104 -11.46 17.93 -16.09
C PRO A 104 -11.70 18.40 -14.65
N LEU A 105 -10.75 18.12 -13.76
CA LEU A 105 -10.80 18.49 -12.34
C LEU A 105 -11.90 17.80 -11.51
N LYS A 106 -12.55 16.75 -12.05
CA LYS A 106 -13.46 15.88 -11.29
C LYS A 106 -12.77 14.57 -10.92
N ILE A 107 -13.18 13.97 -9.81
CA ILE A 107 -12.62 12.67 -9.34
C ILE A 107 -12.87 11.57 -10.38
N ILE A 108 -14.10 11.49 -10.92
CA ILE A 108 -14.43 10.55 -11.99
C ILE A 108 -14.04 11.21 -13.33
N SER A 109 -12.74 11.19 -13.62
CA SER A 109 -12.16 11.67 -14.87
C SER A 109 -10.91 10.85 -15.21
N ALA A 110 -10.27 11.15 -16.36
CA ALA A 110 -9.07 10.46 -16.85
C ALA A 110 -9.27 8.97 -17.19
N GLY A 111 -10.51 8.49 -17.27
CA GLY A 111 -10.85 7.14 -17.71
C GLY A 111 -10.29 6.06 -16.78
N ILE A 112 -9.44 5.16 -17.28
CA ILE A 112 -8.89 4.03 -16.50
C ILE A 112 -7.82 4.43 -15.47
N ILE A 113 -7.24 5.64 -15.56
CA ILE A 113 -6.08 6.05 -14.76
C ILE A 113 -6.33 5.98 -13.24
N PRO A 114 -7.46 6.45 -12.68
CA PRO A 114 -7.73 6.32 -11.24
C PRO A 114 -7.78 4.86 -10.77
N LEU A 115 -8.27 3.95 -11.62
CA LEU A 115 -8.29 2.51 -11.30
C LEU A 115 -6.88 1.91 -11.33
N CYS A 116 -6.05 2.33 -12.28
CA CYS A 116 -4.64 1.97 -12.30
C CYS A 116 -3.93 2.42 -11.02
N TYR A 117 -4.20 3.63 -10.53
CA TYR A 117 -3.63 4.11 -9.27
C TYR A 117 -4.08 3.32 -8.06
N ILE A 118 -5.32 2.83 -8.02
CA ILE A 118 -5.77 1.91 -6.97
C ILE A 118 -4.95 0.61 -7.01
N GLY A 119 -4.78 0.01 -8.19
CA GLY A 119 -3.96 -1.20 -8.37
C GLY A 119 -2.51 -0.99 -7.91
N VAL A 120 -1.87 0.08 -8.39
CA VAL A 120 -0.50 0.45 -7.98
C VAL A 120 -0.42 0.77 -6.48
N GLY A 121 -1.39 1.47 -5.91
CA GLY A 121 -1.39 1.81 -4.49
C GLY A 121 -1.48 0.59 -3.57
N LEU A 122 -2.28 -0.41 -3.96
CA LEU A 122 -2.34 -1.70 -3.27
C LEU A 122 -1.04 -2.47 -3.41
N GLU A 123 -0.49 -2.55 -4.62
CA GLU A 123 0.81 -3.19 -4.87
C GLU A 123 1.88 -2.61 -3.96
N VAL A 124 2.07 -1.29 -4.01
CA VAL A 124 3.16 -0.61 -3.30
C VAL A 124 2.99 -0.74 -1.79
N ALA A 125 1.75 -0.63 -1.30
CA ALA A 125 1.46 -0.81 0.11
C ALA A 125 1.85 -2.22 0.60
N GLY A 126 1.53 -3.25 -0.19
CA GLY A 126 1.89 -4.64 0.07
C GLY A 126 3.40 -4.87 0.01
N ALA A 127 4.04 -4.44 -1.08
CA ALA A 127 5.46 -4.66 -1.34
C ALA A 127 6.36 -3.97 -0.30
N ILE A 128 6.13 -2.68 -0.01
CA ILE A 128 6.95 -1.94 0.98
C ILE A 128 6.82 -2.56 2.37
N PHE A 129 5.60 -2.95 2.76
CA PHE A 129 5.41 -3.59 4.05
C PHE A 129 6.00 -5.01 4.09
N ALA A 130 5.94 -5.77 3.00
CA ALA A 130 6.57 -7.09 2.88
C ALA A 130 8.10 -6.99 3.00
N VAL A 131 8.72 -6.00 2.33
CA VAL A 131 10.16 -5.70 2.46
C VAL A 131 10.50 -5.36 3.91
N PHE A 132 9.73 -4.50 4.55
CA PHE A 132 9.93 -4.17 5.97
C PHE A 132 9.86 -5.42 6.86
N LEU A 133 8.85 -6.28 6.68
CA LEU A 133 8.75 -7.54 7.42
C LEU A 133 9.95 -8.44 7.16
N ALA A 134 10.41 -8.56 5.91
CA ALA A 134 11.57 -9.37 5.56
C ALA A 134 12.84 -8.88 6.28
N LEU A 135 13.07 -7.57 6.33
CA LEU A 135 14.20 -6.96 7.05
C LEU A 135 14.11 -7.19 8.56
N VAL A 136 12.93 -7.04 9.15
CA VAL A 136 12.70 -7.30 10.59
C VAL A 136 12.92 -8.78 10.93
N LEU A 137 12.51 -9.68 10.04
CA LEU A 137 12.73 -11.13 10.18
C LEU A 137 14.21 -11.49 10.09
N PHE A 138 14.91 -10.95 9.10
CA PHE A 138 16.34 -11.19 8.89
C PHE A 138 17.15 -10.76 10.12
N LYS A 139 16.93 -9.54 10.62
CA LYS A 139 17.57 -9.03 11.83
C LYS A 139 17.28 -9.91 13.06
N ALA A 140 16.07 -10.45 13.17
CA ALA A 140 15.71 -11.33 14.28
C ALA A 140 16.41 -12.71 14.22
N GLY A 141 16.83 -13.16 13.03
CA GLY A 141 17.65 -14.35 12.84
C GLY A 141 19.08 -14.12 13.34
N GLU A 142 19.71 -13.02 12.93
CA GLU A 142 21.07 -12.66 13.37
C GLU A 142 21.19 -12.47 14.88
N GLU A 143 20.16 -11.90 15.54
CA GLU A 143 20.13 -11.76 17.01
C GLU A 143 20.09 -13.10 17.75
N LYS A 144 19.63 -14.19 17.11
CA LYS A 144 19.62 -15.54 17.72
C LYS A 144 20.92 -16.30 17.53
N GLU A 145 21.74 -15.94 16.53
CA GLU A 145 23.00 -16.61 16.21
C GLU A 145 24.21 -16.02 16.94
N LYS A 146 24.09 -14.87 17.60
CA LYS A 146 25.15 -14.35 18.47
C LYS A 146 25.26 -15.23 19.73
N PRO A 147 26.40 -15.94 19.95
CA PRO A 147 26.65 -16.59 21.23
C PRO A 147 26.70 -15.51 22.32
N GLN A 148 26.05 -15.81 23.45
CA GLN A 148 26.09 -14.98 24.66
C GLN A 148 27.52 -14.80 25.17
#